data_AF-A0AAV1DWI9-F1
#
_entry.id   AF-A0AAV1DWI9-F1
#
_cell.length_a   1.000
_cell.length_b   1.000
_cell.length_c   1.000
_cell.angle_alpha   90.00
_cell.angle_beta   90.00
_cell.angle_gamma   90.00
#
_symmetry.space_group_name_H-M   'P 1'
#
loop_
_entity.id
_entity.type
_entity.pdbx_description
1 polymer ?
#
loop_
_entity_poly.entity_id
_entity_poly.type
_entity_poly.pdbx_seq_one_letter_code
_entity_poly.pdbx_strand_id
1 'polypeptide(L)'
;MDSIIDKERQEKENSEEDKATRRKRKFTCLMIFFIALFFVIIVSVISVFVAIKKDLDAESLSASHPKEHIRTICELTTFPNSCFKPISKLQSNYLTKSRKTNPTAIFMFFHQAAFDQLNIAISRSGYEYSNILTLEEDSAVESASLKLCNILIWDSLTQVNMSMALLEADYSVNEMFRLRKIKVDLERLIVNATDNMNACSRLEYVSEELRMKISDSVEYLNNCEEILRKMDRVIEMFNPPLFPGVFVFGYESVSMLIVFYGSPYLFLLFLLYKLIRMLK
;
A
#
# COMPACT_ATOMS: atom_id res chain seq x y z
N MET A 1 85.12 -28.85 17.43
CA MET A 1 84.58 -27.47 17.37
C MET A 1 83.57 -27.34 16.23
N ASP A 2 83.91 -27.83 15.04
CA ASP A 2 83.09 -27.68 13.82
C ASP A 2 81.69 -28.30 13.89
N SER A 3 81.54 -29.48 14.53
CA SER A 3 80.24 -30.16 14.69
C SER A 3 79.22 -29.40 15.55
N ILE A 4 79.65 -28.47 16.40
CA ILE A 4 78.73 -27.67 17.23
C ILE A 4 78.22 -26.47 16.43
N ILE A 5 79.08 -25.90 15.59
CA ILE A 5 78.77 -24.75 14.74
C ILE A 5 77.77 -25.13 13.65
N ASP A 6 77.90 -26.31 13.05
CA ASP A 6 76.96 -26.81 12.04
C ASP A 6 75.57 -27.11 12.63
N LYS A 7 75.52 -27.59 13.88
CA LYS A 7 74.27 -27.90 14.56
C LYS A 7 73.49 -26.63 14.92
N GLU A 8 74.16 -25.59 15.40
CA GLU A 8 73.52 -24.30 15.68
C GLU A 8 73.06 -23.57 14.41
N ARG A 9 73.73 -23.79 13.27
CA ARG A 9 73.34 -23.22 11.97
C ARG A 9 72.08 -23.90 11.42
N GLN A 10 72.01 -25.23 11.47
CA GLN A 10 70.80 -25.98 11.06
C GLN A 10 69.58 -25.69 11.95
N GLU A 11 69.79 -25.50 13.25
CA GLU A 11 68.68 -25.19 14.18
C GLU A 11 68.13 -23.77 13.97
N LYS A 12 68.97 -22.82 13.57
CA LYS A 12 68.55 -21.47 13.18
C LYS A 12 67.80 -21.44 11.84
N GLU A 13 68.27 -22.16 10.82
CA GLU A 13 67.60 -22.26 9.52
C GLU A 13 66.20 -22.89 9.65
N ASN A 14 66.08 -23.99 10.38
CA ASN A 14 64.78 -24.64 10.62
C ASN A 14 63.81 -23.73 11.41
N SER A 15 64.31 -22.95 12.38
CA SER A 15 63.49 -21.98 13.14
C SER A 15 62.95 -20.83 12.25
N GLU A 16 63.72 -20.37 11.27
CA GLU A 16 63.31 -19.30 10.36
C GLU A 16 62.33 -19.81 9.30
N GLU A 17 62.54 -21.02 8.78
CA GLU A 17 61.66 -21.64 7.79
C GLU A 17 60.27 -22.00 8.37
N ASP A 18 60.22 -22.49 9.62
CA ASP A 18 58.97 -22.73 10.35
C ASP A 18 58.21 -21.43 10.69
N LYS A 19 58.93 -20.34 10.99
CA LYS A 19 58.29 -19.02 11.20
C LYS A 19 57.75 -18.44 9.91
N ALA A 20 58.43 -18.63 8.78
CA ALA A 20 58.00 -18.15 7.46
C ALA A 20 56.77 -18.90 6.94
N THR A 21 56.73 -20.23 7.06
CA THR A 21 55.60 -21.07 6.65
C THR A 21 54.37 -20.87 7.53
N ARG A 22 54.54 -20.70 8.85
CA ARG A 22 53.43 -20.41 9.78
C ARG A 22 52.81 -19.03 9.56
N ARG A 23 53.59 -18.04 9.11
CA ARG A 23 53.07 -16.72 8.66
C ARG A 23 52.23 -16.87 7.39
N LYS A 24 52.74 -17.57 6.37
CA LYS A 24 52.02 -17.78 5.09
C LYS A 24 50.66 -18.45 5.30
N ARG A 25 50.58 -19.48 6.16
CA ARG A 25 49.33 -20.21 6.45
C ARG A 25 48.26 -19.35 7.15
N LYS A 26 48.66 -18.44 8.05
CA LYS A 26 47.75 -17.48 8.70
C LYS A 26 47.20 -16.44 7.71
N PHE A 27 48.03 -16.00 6.77
CA PHE A 27 47.60 -15.07 5.71
C PHE A 27 46.58 -15.73 4.76
N THR A 28 46.79 -16.99 4.38
CA THR A 28 45.84 -17.72 3.51
C THR A 28 44.47 -17.90 4.17
N CYS A 29 44.41 -18.27 5.45
CA CYS A 29 43.14 -18.38 6.18
C CYS A 29 42.40 -17.03 6.30
N LEU A 30 43.14 -15.94 6.58
CA LEU A 30 42.57 -14.60 6.60
C LEU A 30 42.01 -14.21 5.23
N MET A 31 42.75 -14.49 4.16
CA MET A 31 42.35 -14.17 2.79
C MET A 31 41.07 -14.93 2.37
N ILE A 32 40.97 -16.21 2.71
CA ILE A 32 39.75 -17.01 2.48
C ILE A 32 38.57 -16.47 3.30
N PHE A 33 38.79 -16.11 4.57
CA PHE A 33 37.75 -15.52 5.41
C PHE A 33 37.25 -14.19 4.82
N PHE A 34 38.14 -13.35 4.30
CA PHE A 34 37.78 -12.11 3.63
C PHE A 34 36.97 -12.32 2.35
N ILE A 35 37.38 -13.28 1.52
CA ILE A 35 36.63 -13.63 0.31
C ILE A 35 35.22 -14.10 0.68
N ALA A 36 35.08 -14.97 1.68
CA ALA A 36 33.77 -15.45 2.14
C ALA A 36 32.88 -14.30 2.63
N LEU A 37 33.43 -13.37 3.41
CA LEU A 37 32.71 -12.20 3.92
C LEU A 37 32.25 -11.27 2.78
N PHE A 38 33.10 -11.11 1.75
CA PHE A 38 32.77 -10.32 0.56
C PHE A 38 31.60 -10.94 -0.23
N PHE A 39 31.60 -12.27 -0.40
CA PHE A 39 30.48 -12.97 -1.03
C PHE A 39 29.17 -12.81 -0.25
N VAL A 40 29.20 -12.88 1.08
CA VAL A 40 28.01 -12.67 1.93
C VAL A 40 27.44 -11.26 1.74
N ILE A 41 28.31 -10.23 1.66
CA ILE A 41 27.88 -8.85 1.42
C ILE A 41 27.26 -8.71 0.03
N ILE A 42 27.89 -9.25 -1.02
CA ILE A 42 27.35 -9.18 -2.39
C ILE A 42 25.99 -9.85 -2.47
N VAL A 43 25.85 -11.07 -1.92
CA VAL A 43 24.57 -11.79 -1.92
C VAL A 43 23.51 -10.99 -1.18
N SER A 44 23.83 -10.41 -0.01
CA SER A 44 22.90 -9.56 0.73
C SER A 44 22.46 -8.33 -0.07
N VAL A 45 23.40 -7.63 -0.72
CA VAL A 45 23.11 -6.46 -1.56
C VAL A 45 22.22 -6.87 -2.74
N ILE A 46 22.55 -7.95 -3.46
CA ILE A 46 21.72 -8.44 -4.57
C ILE A 46 20.32 -8.82 -4.06
N SER A 47 20.19 -9.47 -2.92
CA SER A 47 18.89 -9.81 -2.32
C SER A 47 18.05 -8.57 -2.01
N VAL A 48 18.66 -7.51 -1.45
CA VAL A 48 17.98 -6.23 -1.20
C VAL A 48 17.60 -5.54 -2.50
N PHE A 49 18.50 -5.47 -3.48
CA PHE A 49 18.19 -4.86 -4.79
C PHE A 49 17.10 -5.62 -5.54
N VAL A 50 17.09 -6.96 -5.48
CA VAL A 50 16.03 -7.79 -6.06
C VAL A 50 14.72 -7.58 -5.29
N ALA A 51 14.76 -7.43 -3.96
CA ALA A 51 13.57 -7.12 -3.16
C ALA A 51 13.00 -5.74 -3.53
N ILE A 52 13.83 -4.69 -3.62
CA ILE A 52 13.41 -3.33 -4.00
C ILE A 52 12.88 -3.30 -5.44
N LYS A 53 13.56 -3.98 -6.37
CA LYS A 53 13.09 -4.08 -7.76
C LYS A 53 11.75 -4.80 -7.84
N LYS A 54 11.55 -5.85 -7.04
CA LYS A 54 10.26 -6.54 -6.96
C LYS A 54 9.18 -5.72 -6.29
N ASP A 55 9.49 -4.87 -5.30
CA ASP A 55 8.54 -3.93 -4.69
C ASP A 55 8.03 -2.91 -5.73
N LEU A 56 8.95 -2.40 -6.57
CA LEU A 56 8.61 -1.53 -7.72
C LEU A 56 7.78 -2.27 -8.79
N ASP A 57 8.01 -3.56 -8.99
CA ASP A 57 7.22 -4.39 -9.91
C ASP A 57 5.88 -4.85 -9.26
N ALA A 58 5.81 -4.95 -7.93
CA ALA A 58 4.66 -5.40 -7.12
C ALA A 58 3.63 -4.30 -6.82
N GLU A 59 3.93 -3.02 -7.11
CA GLU A 59 2.89 -1.97 -7.21
C GLU A 59 1.78 -2.32 -8.23
N SER A 60 1.97 -3.37 -9.03
CA SER A 60 0.91 -4.00 -9.80
C SER A 60 0.82 -5.49 -9.50
N LEU A 61 -0.32 -5.94 -8.96
CA LEU A 61 -0.70 -7.34 -9.11
C LEU A 61 -0.71 -7.67 -10.60
N SER A 62 0.01 -8.73 -10.96
CA SER A 62 -0.09 -9.33 -12.29
C SER A 62 -1.56 -9.63 -12.57
N ALA A 63 -2.06 -9.05 -13.65
CA ALA A 63 -3.41 -8.98 -14.20
C ALA A 63 -4.19 -10.30 -14.36
N SER A 64 -3.76 -11.39 -13.74
CA SER A 64 -4.28 -12.72 -14.03
C SER A 64 -5.74 -12.89 -13.59
N HIS A 65 -6.15 -12.37 -12.42
CA HIS A 65 -7.51 -12.60 -11.89
C HIS A 65 -8.14 -11.41 -11.11
N PRO A 66 -8.22 -10.19 -11.68
CA PRO A 66 -8.77 -9.00 -10.99
C PRO A 66 -10.19 -9.18 -10.46
N LYS A 67 -11.02 -10.01 -11.12
CA LYS A 67 -12.40 -10.31 -10.70
C LYS A 67 -12.43 -11.05 -9.35
N GLU A 68 -11.49 -11.97 -9.13
CA GLU A 68 -11.40 -12.75 -7.89
C GLU A 68 -10.91 -11.89 -6.72
N HIS A 69 -9.96 -10.98 -6.99
CA HIS A 69 -9.51 -10.00 -6.00
C HIS A 69 -10.64 -9.05 -5.58
N ILE A 70 -11.38 -8.49 -6.53
CA ILE A 70 -12.54 -7.63 -6.24
C ILE A 70 -13.59 -8.39 -5.43
N ARG A 71 -13.85 -9.65 -5.79
CA ARG A 71 -14.77 -10.51 -5.04
C ARG A 71 -14.32 -10.69 -3.60
N THR A 72 -13.05 -10.99 -3.38
CA THR A 72 -12.45 -11.14 -2.05
C THR A 72 -12.55 -9.85 -1.23
N ILE A 73 -12.33 -8.68 -1.86
CA ILE A 73 -12.47 -7.38 -1.21
C ILE A 73 -13.94 -7.12 -0.84
N CYS A 74 -14.88 -7.45 -1.72
CA CYS A 74 -16.31 -7.31 -1.44
C CYS A 74 -16.83 -8.28 -0.38
N GLU A 75 -16.22 -9.46 -0.24
CA GLU A 75 -16.51 -10.38 0.86
C GLU A 75 -16.10 -9.82 2.23
N LEU A 76 -15.32 -8.73 2.25
CA LEU A 76 -15.05 -7.99 3.48
C LEU A 76 -16.21 -7.09 3.90
N THR A 77 -17.23 -6.84 3.08
CA THR A 77 -18.31 -5.89 3.42
C THR A 77 -19.58 -6.57 3.91
N THR A 78 -20.43 -5.82 4.61
CA THR A 78 -21.78 -6.28 4.99
C THR A 78 -22.68 -6.53 3.76
N PHE A 79 -22.43 -5.82 2.65
CA PHE A 79 -23.23 -5.90 1.41
C PHE A 79 -22.40 -6.38 0.20
N PRO A 80 -21.94 -7.64 0.17
CA PRO A 80 -21.02 -8.14 -0.85
C PRO A 80 -21.60 -8.11 -2.26
N ASN A 81 -22.91 -8.32 -2.41
CA ASN A 81 -23.58 -8.27 -3.72
C ASN A 81 -23.66 -6.84 -4.27
N SER A 82 -24.07 -5.87 -3.43
CA SER A 82 -24.12 -4.44 -3.79
C SER A 82 -22.71 -3.89 -4.06
N CYS A 83 -21.70 -4.44 -3.39
CA CYS A 83 -20.29 -4.15 -3.62
C CYS A 83 -19.78 -4.68 -4.97
N PHE A 84 -20.07 -5.95 -5.31
CA PHE A 84 -19.46 -6.61 -6.48
C PHE A 84 -20.11 -6.21 -7.82
N LYS A 85 -21.44 -6.07 -7.83
CA LYS A 85 -22.24 -5.85 -9.06
C LYS A 85 -21.80 -4.62 -9.89
N PRO A 86 -21.57 -3.43 -9.30
CA PRO A 86 -21.16 -2.22 -10.03
C PRO A 86 -19.74 -2.37 -10.60
N ILE A 87 -18.85 -2.98 -9.82
CA ILE A 87 -17.44 -3.09 -10.17
C ILE A 87 -17.23 -4.09 -11.29
N SER A 88 -18.02 -5.17 -11.32
CA SER A 88 -18.00 -6.10 -12.45
C SER A 88 -18.32 -5.43 -13.80
N LYS A 89 -19.12 -4.34 -13.79
CA LYS A 89 -19.42 -3.51 -14.98
C LYS A 89 -18.30 -2.52 -15.28
N LEU A 90 -17.72 -1.89 -14.26
CA LEU A 90 -16.58 -0.98 -14.41
C LEU A 90 -15.34 -1.73 -14.94
N GLN A 91 -15.20 -3.00 -14.53
CA GLN A 91 -14.13 -3.91 -14.93
C GLN A 91 -14.10 -4.19 -16.44
N SER A 92 -15.25 -4.30 -17.13
CA SER A 92 -15.26 -4.50 -18.59
C SER A 92 -14.70 -3.29 -19.35
N ASN A 93 -14.83 -2.10 -18.78
CA ASN A 93 -14.45 -0.84 -19.42
C ASN A 93 -13.02 -0.40 -19.08
N TYR A 94 -12.51 -0.74 -17.89
CA TYR A 94 -11.18 -0.31 -17.43
C TYR A 94 -10.06 -1.32 -17.76
N LEU A 95 -10.33 -2.63 -17.66
CA LEU A 95 -9.32 -3.67 -17.93
C LEU A 95 -9.01 -3.88 -19.42
N THR A 96 -9.85 -3.37 -20.32
CA THR A 96 -9.53 -3.33 -21.76
C THR A 96 -8.43 -2.31 -22.08
N LYS A 97 -8.15 -1.34 -21.18
CA LYS A 97 -7.14 -0.29 -21.37
C LYS A 97 -5.88 -0.43 -20.52
N SER A 98 -5.95 -0.97 -19.31
CA SER A 98 -4.79 -1.14 -18.43
C SER A 98 -4.67 -2.56 -17.89
N ARG A 99 -3.50 -3.18 -18.10
CA ARG A 99 -3.13 -4.52 -17.56
C ARG A 99 -2.70 -4.48 -16.09
N LYS A 100 -2.85 -3.36 -15.38
CA LYS A 100 -2.40 -3.22 -13.98
C LYS A 100 -3.53 -2.60 -13.16
N THR A 101 -3.97 -3.31 -12.12
CA THR A 101 -4.94 -2.81 -11.12
C THR A 101 -4.14 -2.47 -9.87
N ASN A 102 -4.16 -1.20 -9.47
CA ASN A 102 -3.54 -0.72 -8.22
C ASN A 102 -4.62 -0.51 -7.14
N PRO A 103 -4.23 -0.44 -5.85
CA PRO A 103 -5.19 -0.23 -4.76
C PRO A 103 -6.02 1.06 -4.95
N THR A 104 -5.41 2.13 -5.44
CA THR A 104 -6.08 3.41 -5.71
C THR A 104 -7.28 3.26 -6.63
N ALA A 105 -7.12 2.55 -7.76
CA ALA A 105 -8.20 2.32 -8.72
C ALA A 105 -9.35 1.52 -8.10
N ILE A 106 -9.03 0.56 -7.22
CA ILE A 106 -10.02 -0.23 -6.50
C ILE A 106 -10.85 0.65 -5.57
N PHE A 107 -10.20 1.49 -4.74
CA PHE A 107 -10.93 2.46 -3.91
C PHE A 107 -11.77 3.38 -4.77
N MET A 108 -11.24 3.87 -5.89
CA MET A 108 -11.97 4.77 -6.80
C MET A 108 -13.22 4.12 -7.39
N PHE A 109 -13.19 2.82 -7.71
CA PHE A 109 -14.39 2.11 -8.18
C PHE A 109 -15.50 2.02 -7.13
N PHE A 110 -15.15 1.79 -5.86
CA PHE A 110 -16.15 1.79 -4.78
C PHE A 110 -16.81 3.17 -4.62
N HIS A 111 -15.99 4.22 -4.64
CA HIS A 111 -16.48 5.60 -4.53
C HIS A 111 -17.34 6.00 -5.74
N GLN A 112 -16.94 5.61 -6.96
CA GLN A 112 -17.75 5.82 -8.16
C GLN A 112 -19.11 5.12 -8.06
N ALA A 113 -19.15 3.89 -7.55
CA ALA A 113 -20.39 3.16 -7.39
C ALA A 113 -21.35 3.87 -6.40
N ALA A 114 -20.82 4.43 -5.30
CA ALA A 114 -21.62 5.24 -4.38
C ALA A 114 -22.08 6.57 -5.03
N PHE A 115 -21.20 7.22 -5.79
CA PHE A 115 -21.53 8.44 -6.55
C PHE A 115 -22.68 8.21 -7.53
N ASP A 116 -22.65 7.11 -8.29
CA ASP A 116 -23.71 6.77 -9.24
C ASP A 116 -25.07 6.57 -8.54
N GLN A 117 -25.08 5.91 -7.37
CA GLN A 117 -26.31 5.72 -6.61
C GLN A 117 -26.85 7.01 -6.01
N LEU A 118 -25.97 7.89 -5.51
CA LEU A 118 -26.36 9.21 -5.02
C LEU A 118 -27.02 10.05 -6.12
N ASN A 119 -26.52 10.00 -7.37
CA ASN A 119 -27.17 10.68 -8.49
C ASN A 119 -28.58 10.17 -8.78
N ILE A 120 -28.82 8.86 -8.59
CA ILE A 120 -30.16 8.28 -8.72
C ILE A 120 -31.08 8.84 -7.62
N ALA A 121 -30.60 8.93 -6.38
CA ALA A 121 -31.34 9.53 -5.27
C ALA A 121 -31.63 11.02 -5.50
N ILE A 122 -30.66 11.80 -6.01
CA ILE A 122 -30.85 13.21 -6.39
C ILE A 122 -31.93 13.35 -7.46
N SER A 123 -31.85 12.56 -8.53
CA SER A 123 -32.82 12.60 -9.62
C SER A 123 -34.23 12.33 -9.11
N ARG A 124 -34.37 11.36 -8.20
CA ARG A 124 -35.65 11.04 -7.57
C ARG A 124 -36.16 12.14 -6.64
N SER A 125 -35.29 12.65 -5.78
CA SER A 125 -35.63 13.76 -4.86
C SER A 125 -36.05 15.02 -5.62
N GLY A 126 -35.33 15.36 -6.69
CA GLY A 126 -35.66 16.48 -7.56
C GLY A 126 -37.03 16.31 -8.26
N TYR A 127 -37.34 15.09 -8.71
CA TYR A 127 -38.64 14.77 -9.29
C TYR A 127 -39.78 14.96 -8.26
N GLU A 128 -39.65 14.40 -7.06
CA GLU A 128 -40.68 14.56 -6.00
C GLU A 128 -40.87 16.01 -5.59
N TYR A 129 -39.77 16.73 -5.38
CA TYR A 129 -39.81 18.15 -5.07
C TYR A 129 -40.52 18.96 -6.17
N SER A 130 -40.23 18.67 -7.45
CA SER A 130 -40.88 19.34 -8.57
C SER A 130 -42.38 19.09 -8.64
N ASN A 131 -42.83 17.87 -8.33
CA ASN A 131 -44.25 17.54 -8.32
C ASN A 131 -45.00 18.28 -7.21
N ILE A 132 -44.40 18.40 -6.02
CA ILE A 132 -45.04 19.10 -4.90
C ILE A 132 -45.15 20.59 -5.13
N LEU A 133 -44.19 21.22 -5.82
CA LEU A 133 -44.31 22.62 -6.23
C LEU A 133 -45.47 22.90 -7.21
N THR A 134 -46.02 21.85 -7.84
CA THR A 134 -47.20 21.97 -8.71
C THR A 134 -48.53 21.79 -7.98
N LEU A 135 -48.51 21.43 -6.69
CA LEU A 135 -49.68 21.23 -5.84
C LEU A 135 -49.88 22.46 -4.91
N GLU A 136 -51.12 22.89 -4.70
CA GLU A 136 -51.52 24.10 -3.96
C GLU A 136 -51.08 24.17 -2.47
N GLU A 137 -51.34 25.33 -1.83
CA GLU A 137 -50.83 25.93 -0.58
C GLU A 137 -50.56 25.05 0.66
N ASP A 138 -51.15 23.87 0.80
CA ASP A 138 -51.01 22.99 1.99
C ASP A 138 -49.69 22.19 2.03
N SER A 139 -48.83 22.31 1.02
CA SER A 139 -47.59 21.54 0.87
C SER A 139 -46.32 22.23 1.39
N ALA A 140 -46.45 23.34 2.13
CA ALA A 140 -45.28 24.11 2.59
C ALA A 140 -44.31 23.29 3.48
N VAL A 141 -44.83 22.44 4.37
CA VAL A 141 -44.00 21.59 5.24
C VAL A 141 -43.39 20.43 4.44
N GLU A 142 -44.17 19.84 3.53
CA GLU A 142 -43.75 18.75 2.64
C GLU A 142 -42.61 19.19 1.72
N SER A 143 -42.79 20.34 1.04
CA SER A 143 -41.78 20.95 0.17
C SER A 143 -40.52 21.35 0.92
N ALA A 144 -40.63 21.87 2.15
CA ALA A 144 -39.48 22.19 2.99
C ALA A 144 -38.70 20.93 3.39
N SER A 145 -39.39 19.85 3.77
CA SER A 145 -38.80 18.57 4.09
C SER A 145 -38.06 17.95 2.90
N LEU A 146 -38.67 17.94 1.71
CA LEU A 146 -38.00 17.43 0.51
C LEU A 146 -36.84 18.31 0.04
N LYS A 147 -36.96 19.63 0.18
CA LYS A 147 -35.86 20.56 -0.11
C LYS A 147 -34.67 20.28 0.81
N LEU A 148 -34.92 20.08 2.11
CA LEU A 148 -33.89 19.72 3.07
C LEU A 148 -33.25 18.37 2.73
N CYS A 149 -34.07 17.36 2.40
CA CYS A 149 -33.54 16.08 1.93
C CYS A 149 -32.63 16.25 0.71
N ASN A 150 -33.07 17.00 -0.29
CA ASN A 150 -32.31 17.22 -1.52
C ASN A 150 -30.94 17.87 -1.21
N ILE A 151 -30.90 18.85 -0.31
CA ILE A 151 -29.64 19.45 0.17
C ILE A 151 -28.73 18.38 0.80
N LEU A 152 -29.25 17.53 1.69
CA LEU A 152 -28.47 16.48 2.34
C LEU A 152 -27.91 15.46 1.34
N ILE A 153 -28.68 15.08 0.30
CA ILE A 153 -28.20 14.17 -0.74
C ILE A 153 -27.11 14.86 -1.58
N TRP A 154 -27.29 16.13 -1.96
CA TRP A 154 -26.26 16.91 -2.68
C TRP A 154 -24.97 17.08 -1.88
N ASP A 155 -25.08 17.33 -0.58
CA ASP A 155 -23.93 17.39 0.30
C ASP A 155 -23.23 16.04 0.35
N SER A 156 -23.97 14.94 0.45
CA SER A 156 -23.42 13.57 0.41
C SER A 156 -22.65 13.30 -0.89
N LEU A 157 -23.22 13.68 -2.04
CA LEU A 157 -22.55 13.58 -3.34
C LEU A 157 -21.25 14.39 -3.36
N THR A 158 -21.28 15.60 -2.79
CA THR A 158 -20.11 16.48 -2.71
C THR A 158 -19.01 15.86 -1.86
N GLN A 159 -19.32 15.27 -0.72
CA GLN A 159 -18.35 14.56 0.12
C GLN A 159 -17.71 13.38 -0.62
N VAL A 160 -18.51 12.57 -1.33
CA VAL A 160 -17.99 11.46 -2.15
C VAL A 160 -17.10 11.98 -3.28
N ASN A 161 -17.51 13.05 -3.97
CA ASN A 161 -16.68 13.64 -5.02
C ASN A 161 -15.34 14.19 -4.49
N MET A 162 -15.35 14.84 -3.31
CA MET A 162 -14.12 15.27 -2.64
C MET A 162 -13.21 14.09 -2.30
N SER A 163 -13.78 12.96 -1.86
CA SER A 163 -13.00 11.76 -1.55
C SER A 163 -12.36 11.15 -2.79
N MET A 164 -13.03 11.20 -3.94
CA MET A 164 -12.47 10.79 -5.23
C MET A 164 -11.33 11.72 -5.66
N ALA A 165 -11.49 13.03 -5.48
CA ALA A 165 -10.41 13.98 -5.77
C ALA A 165 -9.16 13.73 -4.90
N LEU A 166 -9.32 13.32 -3.64
CA LEU A 166 -8.21 12.88 -2.79
C LEU A 166 -7.53 11.61 -3.34
N LEU A 167 -8.29 10.69 -3.93
CA LEU A 167 -7.73 9.48 -4.55
C LEU A 167 -6.97 9.79 -5.86
N GLU A 168 -7.40 10.79 -6.63
CA GLU A 168 -6.75 11.21 -7.89
C GLU A 168 -5.51 12.10 -7.69
N ALA A 169 -5.38 12.75 -6.54
CA ALA A 169 -4.26 13.65 -6.25
C ALA A 169 -2.92 12.90 -6.16
N ASP A 170 -2.08 13.12 -7.18
CA ASP A 170 -0.64 12.87 -7.24
C ASP A 170 -0.18 11.40 -7.38
N TYR A 171 0.35 11.06 -8.56
CA TYR A 171 0.98 9.77 -8.88
C TYR A 171 2.45 9.79 -8.45
N SER A 172 2.70 9.83 -7.13
CA SER A 172 4.06 9.69 -6.60
C SER A 172 4.45 8.22 -6.40
N VAL A 173 5.76 7.96 -6.28
CA VAL A 173 6.44 6.65 -6.20
C VAL A 173 6.10 5.84 -4.91
N ASN A 174 4.99 6.14 -4.23
CA ASN A 174 4.54 5.39 -3.06
C ASN A 174 3.02 5.53 -2.85
N GLU A 175 2.22 4.97 -3.77
CA GLU A 175 0.75 5.02 -3.71
C GLU A 175 0.20 4.49 -2.38
N MET A 176 0.83 3.44 -1.83
CA MET A 176 0.41 2.82 -0.57
C MET A 176 0.57 3.75 0.63
N PHE A 177 1.71 4.46 0.75
CA PHE A 177 1.92 5.41 1.84
C PHE A 177 0.94 6.59 1.75
N ARG A 178 0.67 7.06 0.53
CA ARG A 178 -0.31 8.12 0.28
C ARG A 178 -1.71 7.68 0.73
N LEU A 179 -2.16 6.50 0.34
CA LEU A 179 -3.46 5.94 0.75
C LEU A 179 -3.61 5.89 2.27
N ARG A 180 -2.58 5.40 2.98
CA ARG A 180 -2.59 5.40 4.46
C ARG A 180 -2.66 6.81 5.05
N LYS A 181 -1.98 7.78 4.45
CA LYS A 181 -2.00 9.19 4.89
C LYS A 181 -3.39 9.82 4.75
N ILE A 182 -4.10 9.56 3.65
CA ILE A 182 -5.42 10.15 3.38
C ILE A 182 -6.58 9.33 3.95
N LYS A 183 -6.33 8.13 4.50
CA LYS A 183 -7.35 7.20 5.02
C LYS A 183 -8.37 7.90 5.93
N VAL A 184 -7.88 8.66 6.91
CA VAL A 184 -8.74 9.33 7.90
C VAL A 184 -9.65 10.37 7.23
N ASP A 185 -9.13 11.09 6.23
CA ASP A 185 -9.94 12.05 5.47
C ASP A 185 -10.99 11.34 4.62
N LEU A 186 -10.64 10.24 3.95
CA LEU A 186 -11.57 9.43 3.17
C LEU A 186 -12.70 8.89 4.07
N GLU A 187 -12.35 8.30 5.21
CA GLU A 187 -13.32 7.77 6.18
C GLU A 187 -14.27 8.88 6.66
N ARG A 188 -13.72 10.05 7.03
CA ARG A 188 -14.52 11.20 7.46
C ARG A 188 -15.51 11.66 6.39
N LEU A 189 -15.07 11.78 5.14
CA LEU A 189 -15.94 12.20 4.03
C LEU A 189 -17.08 11.20 3.80
N ILE A 190 -16.78 9.90 3.82
CA ILE A 190 -17.79 8.84 3.62
C ILE A 190 -18.77 8.74 4.80
N VAL A 191 -18.28 8.86 6.03
CA VAL A 191 -19.15 8.88 7.22
C VAL A 191 -20.09 10.09 7.17
N ASN A 192 -19.58 11.28 6.87
CA ASN A 192 -20.41 12.48 6.73
C ASN A 192 -21.48 12.33 5.64
N ALA A 193 -21.13 11.72 4.49
CA ALA A 193 -22.10 11.42 3.44
C ALA A 193 -23.19 10.44 3.95
N THR A 194 -22.78 9.42 4.70
CA THR A 194 -23.71 8.42 5.25
C THR A 194 -24.67 9.05 6.27
N ASP A 195 -24.17 9.91 7.15
CA ASP A 195 -24.96 10.63 8.14
C ASP A 195 -26.00 11.56 7.50
N ASN A 196 -25.61 12.27 6.44
CA ASN A 196 -26.53 13.09 5.66
C ASN A 196 -27.65 12.27 5.01
N MET A 197 -27.32 11.12 4.41
CA MET A 197 -28.32 10.22 3.83
C MET A 197 -29.28 9.66 4.90
N ASN A 198 -28.74 9.25 6.05
CA ASN A 198 -29.54 8.81 7.19
C ASN A 198 -30.44 9.92 7.74
N ALA A 199 -29.94 11.16 7.79
CA ALA A 199 -30.71 12.33 8.20
C ALA A 199 -31.87 12.60 7.24
N CYS A 200 -31.66 12.53 5.92
CA CYS A 200 -32.76 12.66 4.97
C CYS A 200 -33.80 11.53 5.18
N SER A 201 -33.38 10.27 5.31
CA SER A 201 -34.32 9.13 5.43
C SER A 201 -35.32 9.28 6.59
N ARG A 202 -34.91 9.97 7.65
CA ARG A 202 -35.70 10.22 8.87
C ARG A 202 -36.69 11.39 8.74
N LEU A 203 -36.65 12.15 7.66
CA LEU A 203 -37.59 13.24 7.42
C LEU A 203 -38.98 12.67 7.14
N GLU A 204 -40.01 13.34 7.66
CA GLU A 204 -41.40 12.85 7.70
C GLU A 204 -41.98 12.64 6.31
N TYR A 205 -41.76 13.60 5.41
CA TYR A 205 -42.39 13.67 4.08
C TYR A 205 -41.54 13.08 2.96
N VAL A 206 -40.53 12.28 3.29
CA VAL A 206 -39.77 11.54 2.29
C VAL A 206 -40.58 10.32 1.88
N SER A 207 -40.89 10.20 0.59
CA SER A 207 -41.65 9.07 0.07
C SER A 207 -40.92 7.75 0.29
N GLU A 208 -41.66 6.65 0.30
CA GLU A 208 -41.05 5.32 0.41
C GLU A 208 -40.12 5.01 -0.78
N GLU A 209 -40.44 5.50 -1.97
CA GLU A 209 -39.59 5.32 -3.14
C GLU A 209 -38.25 6.04 -2.98
N LEU A 210 -38.26 7.27 -2.47
CA LEU A 210 -37.05 8.03 -2.17
C LEU A 210 -36.28 7.40 -1.01
N ARG A 211 -36.96 6.91 0.04
CA ARG A 211 -36.32 6.16 1.14
C ARG A 211 -35.60 4.91 0.64
N MET A 212 -36.18 4.17 -0.30
CA MET A 212 -35.49 3.03 -0.93
C MET A 212 -34.21 3.47 -1.66
N LYS A 213 -34.24 4.58 -2.42
CA LYS A 213 -33.03 5.10 -3.09
C LYS A 213 -31.96 5.59 -2.13
N ILE A 214 -32.39 6.17 -1.01
CA ILE A 214 -31.49 6.55 0.08
C ILE A 214 -30.87 5.31 0.72
N SER A 215 -31.67 4.28 1.00
CA SER A 215 -31.18 3.00 1.53
C SER A 215 -30.17 2.34 0.59
N ASP A 216 -30.49 2.27 -0.71
CA ASP A 216 -29.56 1.78 -1.73
C ASP A 216 -28.23 2.57 -1.68
N SER A 217 -28.28 3.90 -1.59
CA SER A 217 -27.08 4.74 -1.50
C SER A 217 -26.27 4.49 -0.21
N VAL A 218 -26.96 4.32 0.92
CA VAL A 218 -26.33 4.01 2.22
C VAL A 218 -25.61 2.67 2.18
N GLU A 219 -26.16 1.64 1.52
CA GLU A 219 -25.46 0.36 1.35
C GLU A 219 -24.11 0.54 0.63
N TYR A 220 -24.06 1.40 -0.39
CA TYR A 220 -22.84 1.64 -1.16
C TYR A 220 -21.83 2.48 -0.37
N LEU A 221 -22.29 3.46 0.40
CA LEU A 221 -21.44 4.23 1.30
C LEU A 221 -20.86 3.36 2.42
N ASN A 222 -21.66 2.46 3.00
CA ASN A 222 -21.20 1.48 4.00
C ASN A 222 -20.15 0.53 3.41
N ASN A 223 -20.32 0.09 2.16
CA ASN A 223 -19.29 -0.69 1.48
C ASN A 223 -17.97 0.09 1.37
N CYS A 224 -18.02 1.37 0.99
CA CYS A 224 -16.83 2.22 0.95
C CYS A 224 -16.17 2.32 2.34
N GLU A 225 -16.96 2.59 3.37
CA GLU A 225 -16.47 2.74 4.74
C GLU A 225 -15.80 1.45 5.25
N GLU A 226 -16.43 0.30 5.09
CA GLU A 226 -15.87 -0.97 5.54
C GLU A 226 -14.57 -1.34 4.84
N ILE A 227 -14.46 -1.02 3.56
CA ILE A 227 -13.26 -1.24 2.76
C ILE A 227 -12.15 -0.28 3.18
N LEU A 228 -12.47 0.98 3.47
CA LEU A 228 -11.53 1.96 4.03
C LEU A 228 -11.02 1.53 5.41
N ARG A 229 -11.90 1.07 6.31
CA ARG A 229 -11.49 0.53 7.62
C ARG A 229 -10.50 -0.62 7.48
N LYS A 230 -10.71 -1.47 6.47
CA LYS A 230 -9.86 -2.64 6.13
C LYS A 230 -8.79 -2.31 5.08
N MET A 231 -8.48 -1.02 4.85
CA MET A 231 -7.57 -0.57 3.80
C MET A 231 -6.20 -1.23 3.87
N ASP A 232 -5.61 -1.39 5.07
CA ASP A 232 -4.30 -2.03 5.21
C ASP A 232 -4.32 -3.47 4.68
N ARG A 233 -5.39 -4.21 4.99
CA ARG A 233 -5.61 -5.58 4.52
C ARG A 233 -5.83 -5.64 3.01
N VAL A 234 -6.51 -4.64 2.44
CA VAL A 234 -6.68 -4.50 1.00
C VAL A 234 -5.32 -4.23 0.36
N ILE A 235 -4.53 -3.28 0.88
CA ILE A 235 -3.19 -2.95 0.38
C ILE A 235 -2.25 -4.16 0.44
N GLU A 236 -2.28 -4.95 1.52
CA GLU A 236 -1.51 -6.20 1.66
C GLU A 236 -1.84 -7.23 0.59
N MET A 237 -3.07 -7.26 0.06
CA MET A 237 -3.41 -8.13 -1.06
C MET A 237 -2.64 -7.75 -2.34
N PHE A 238 -2.22 -6.50 -2.48
CA PHE A 238 -1.43 -6.01 -3.61
C PHE A 238 0.08 -6.15 -3.39
N ASN A 239 0.54 -6.15 -2.13
CA ASN A 239 1.93 -6.39 -1.78
C ASN A 239 2.08 -7.53 -0.75
N PRO A 240 1.94 -8.80 -1.18
CA PRO A 240 2.14 -9.93 -0.29
C PRO A 240 3.60 -9.93 0.21
N PRO A 241 3.85 -10.10 1.52
CA PRO A 241 5.19 -10.09 2.06
C PRO A 241 6.05 -11.14 1.33
N LEU A 242 7.19 -10.69 0.79
CA LEU A 242 8.10 -11.51 -0.02
C LEU A 242 8.57 -12.78 0.71
N PHE A 243 8.51 -12.81 2.06
CA PHE A 243 8.73 -13.99 2.90
C PHE A 243 7.93 -13.90 4.21
N PRO A 244 7.19 -14.93 4.62
CA PRO A 244 6.59 -15.00 5.96
C PRO A 244 7.71 -15.27 6.97
N GLY A 245 8.39 -14.21 7.43
CA GLY A 245 9.42 -14.33 8.48
C GLY A 245 10.62 -13.39 8.39
N VAL A 246 10.72 -12.51 7.39
CA VAL A 246 11.79 -11.50 7.34
C VAL A 246 11.19 -10.13 7.61
N PHE A 247 11.68 -9.48 8.68
CA PHE A 247 11.24 -8.20 9.21
C PHE A 247 10.96 -7.16 8.13
N VAL A 248 9.73 -6.62 8.14
CA VAL A 248 9.33 -5.45 7.37
C VAL A 248 10.05 -4.24 7.95
N PHE A 249 11.06 -3.77 7.24
CA PHE A 249 11.86 -2.62 7.61
C PHE A 249 11.18 -1.33 7.11
N GLY A 250 10.29 -0.75 7.91
CA GLY A 250 9.66 0.55 7.65
C GLY A 250 10.67 1.72 7.70
N TYR A 251 10.37 2.83 7.01
CA TYR A 251 11.23 3.98 6.62
C TYR A 251 12.31 4.51 7.60
N GLU A 252 12.22 4.24 8.91
CA GLU A 252 13.37 4.36 9.83
C GLU A 252 14.54 3.43 9.44
N SER A 253 14.26 2.49 8.54
CA SER A 253 15.17 1.49 8.04
C SER A 253 16.15 1.99 7.00
N VAL A 254 15.95 3.13 6.32
CA VAL A 254 16.95 3.65 5.37
C VAL A 254 18.20 4.12 6.12
N SER A 255 18.02 4.78 7.26
CA SER A 255 19.10 5.14 8.17
C SER A 255 19.79 3.90 8.73
N MET A 256 19.03 2.87 9.12
CA MET A 256 19.58 1.58 9.52
C MET A 256 20.30 0.86 8.38
N LEU A 257 19.80 0.91 7.15
CA LEU A 257 20.42 0.33 5.96
C LEU A 257 21.77 1.02 5.70
N ILE A 258 21.84 2.35 5.78
CA ILE A 258 23.11 3.08 5.64
C ILE A 258 24.08 2.70 6.77
N VAL A 259 23.60 2.49 8.00
CA VAL A 259 24.46 2.07 9.13
C VAL A 259 24.91 0.61 9.00
N PHE A 260 24.01 -0.32 8.67
CA PHE A 260 24.27 -1.75 8.52
C PHE A 260 25.05 -2.10 7.26
N TYR A 261 24.90 -1.35 6.17
CA TYR A 261 25.61 -1.59 4.91
C TYR A 261 26.78 -0.62 4.71
N GLY A 262 26.76 0.57 5.31
CA GLY A 262 27.90 1.49 5.30
C GLY A 262 29.02 1.08 6.26
N SER A 263 28.68 0.55 7.44
CA SER A 263 29.71 0.13 8.41
C SER A 263 30.59 -1.04 7.94
N PRO A 264 30.08 -2.07 7.22
CA PRO A 264 30.93 -3.11 6.64
C PRO A 264 31.82 -2.59 5.52
N TYR A 265 31.36 -1.62 4.72
CA TYR A 265 32.17 -0.98 3.68
C TYR A 265 33.32 -0.15 4.26
N LEU A 266 33.06 0.63 5.31
CA LEU A 266 34.10 1.37 6.03
C LEU A 266 35.10 0.42 6.71
N PHE A 267 34.62 -0.68 7.28
CA PHE A 267 35.47 -1.70 7.88
C PHE A 267 36.33 -2.42 6.84
N LEU A 268 35.78 -2.75 5.67
CA LEU A 268 36.53 -3.31 4.54
C LEU A 268 37.60 -2.33 4.04
N LEU A 269 37.28 -1.05 3.87
CA LEU A 269 38.25 -0.03 3.47
C LEU A 269 39.39 0.10 4.49
N PHE A 270 39.07 0.09 5.79
CA PHE A 270 40.06 0.13 6.86
C PHE A 270 41.00 -1.09 6.84
N LEU A 271 40.45 -2.28 6.61
CA LEU A 271 41.24 -3.51 6.54
C LEU A 271 42.09 -3.58 5.27
N LEU A 272 41.56 -3.14 4.14
CA LEU A 272 42.27 -3.06 2.87
C LEU A 272 43.45 -2.07 2.96
N TYR A 273 43.24 -0.92 3.62
CA TYR A 273 44.31 0.01 3.96
C TYR A 273 45.41 -0.62 4.82
N LYS A 274 45.04 -1.38 5.87
CA LYS A 274 46.01 -2.11 6.70
C LYS A 274 46.79 -3.17 5.91
N LEU A 275 46.12 -3.85 4.98
CA LEU A 275 46.73 -4.87 4.12
C LEU A 275 47.77 -4.24 3.17
N ILE A 276 47.42 -3.12 2.52
CA ILE A 276 48.34 -2.35 1.66
C ILE A 276 49.55 -1.86 2.47
N ARG A 277 49.34 -1.37 3.70
CA ARG A 277 50.42 -0.90 4.57
C ARG A 277 51.36 -2.03 5.01
N MET A 278 50.87 -3.26 5.11
CA MET A 278 51.69 -4.44 5.47
C MET A 278 52.45 -5.02 4.27
N LEU A 279 52.02 -4.68 3.05
CA LEU A 279 52.63 -5.10 1.78
C LEU A 279 53.70 -4.11 1.26
N LYS A 280 53.72 -2.87 1.77
CA LYS A 280 54.82 -1.92 1.62
C LYS A 280 55.86 -2.14 2.70
#